data_AF-A0A1Q6X8J2-F1
#
_entry.id   AF-A0A1Q6X8J2-F1
#
_cell.length_a   1.000
_cell.length_b   1.000
_cell.length_c   1.000
_cell.angle_alpha   90.00
_cell.angle_beta   90.00
_cell.angle_gamma   90.00
#
_symmetry.space_group_name_H-M   'P 1'
#
loop_
_entity.id
_entity.type
_entity.pdbx_description
1 polymer ?
#
loop_
_entity_poly.entity_id
_entity_poly.type
_entity_poly.pdbx_seq_one_letter_code
_entity_poly.pdbx_strand_id
1 'polypeptide(L)' 'MQLQINSEAREFTSPLSLASLVEQLGMKQDRVAVELNRNIVPREQWAETQLSEGDRLEIVHFVGGGRPLNPDSQELP' A
#
# COMPACT_ATOMS: atom_id res chain seq x y z
N MET A 1 3.50 -7.11 -18.61
CA MET A 1 2.59 -7.96 -17.83
C MET A 1 1.35 -7.20 -17.45
N GLN A 2 0.20 -7.86 -17.42
CA GLN A 2 -1.05 -7.29 -16.93
C GLN A 2 -1.23 -7.62 -15.45
N LEU A 3 -1.48 -6.61 -14.64
CA LEU A 3 -1.79 -6.72 -13.21
C LEU A 3 -3.19 -6.19 -12.94
N GLN A 4 -3.87 -6.71 -11.93
CA GLN A 4 -5.18 -6.21 -11.50
C GLN A 4 -5.01 -5.44 -10.20
N ILE A 5 -5.15 -4.10 -10.25
CA ILE A 5 -4.92 -3.17 -9.13
C ILE A 5 -6.27 -2.60 -8.67
N ASN A 6 -6.69 -2.86 -7.43
CA ASN A 6 -7.98 -2.39 -6.90
C ASN A 6 -9.15 -2.70 -7.86
N SER A 7 -9.23 -3.96 -8.31
CA SER A 7 -10.14 -4.44 -9.36
C SER A 7 -9.95 -3.89 -10.80
N GLU A 8 -9.02 -2.96 -11.06
CA GLU A 8 -8.75 -2.41 -12.39
C GLU A 8 -7.54 -3.08 -13.06
N ALA A 9 -7.69 -3.54 -14.31
CA ALA A 9 -6.59 -4.12 -15.07
C ALA A 9 -5.66 -3.03 -15.62
N ARG A 10 -4.36 -3.14 -15.34
CA ARG A 10 -3.32 -2.22 -15.78
C ARG A 10 -2.10 -2.97 -16.31
N GLU A 11 -1.42 -2.40 -17.30
CA GLU A 11 -0.21 -2.97 -17.88
C GLU A 11 1.04 -2.33 -17.32
N PHE A 12 2.03 -3.16 -17.01
CA PHE A 12 3.34 -2.74 -16.50
C PHE A 12 4.47 -3.51 -17.19
N THR A 13 5.66 -2.90 -17.22
CA THR A 13 6.87 -3.53 -17.73
C THR A 13 7.51 -4.44 -16.67
N SER A 14 7.94 -5.62 -17.07
CA SER A 14 8.68 -6.56 -16.22
C SER A 14 10.20 -6.41 -16.44
N PRO A 15 11.05 -6.71 -15.44
CA PRO A 15 10.71 -7.10 -14.07
C PRO A 15 10.17 -5.92 -13.25
N LEU A 16 9.22 -6.19 -12.34
CA LEU A 16 8.64 -5.19 -11.44
C LEU A 16 8.53 -5.78 -10.03
N SER A 17 9.08 -5.06 -9.06
CA SER A 17 8.85 -5.36 -7.65
C SER A 17 7.58 -4.69 -7.15
N LEU A 18 7.01 -5.21 -6.06
CA LEU A 18 5.89 -4.59 -5.38
C LEU A 18 6.21 -3.16 -4.92
N ALA A 19 7.44 -2.92 -4.45
CA ALA A 19 7.89 -1.57 -4.07
C ALA A 19 7.87 -0.60 -5.25
N SER A 20 8.43 -1.00 -6.39
CA SER A 20 8.46 -0.18 -7.61
C SER A 20 7.07 0.10 -8.17
N LEU A 21 6.15 -0.86 -8.07
CA LEU A 21 4.75 -0.64 -8.46
C LEU A 21 4.11 0.48 -7.62
N VAL A 22 4.25 0.42 -6.28
CA VAL A 22 3.68 1.43 -5.38
C VAL A 22 4.27 2.82 -5.68
N GLU A 23 5.58 2.90 -5.96
CA GLU A 23 6.24 4.14 -6.38
C GLU A 23 5.72 4.66 -7.73
N GLN A 24 5.55 3.79 -8.73
CA GLN A 24 4.99 4.16 -10.04
C GLN A 24 3.54 4.66 -9.95
N LEU A 25 2.77 4.14 -8.99
CA LEU A 25 1.41 4.62 -8.68
C LEU A 25 1.41 5.96 -7.94
N GLY A 26 2.58 6.53 -7.60
CA GLY A 26 2.70 7.80 -6.88
C GLY A 26 2.27 7.71 -5.42
N MET A 27 2.20 6.50 -4.87
CA MET A 27 1.72 6.25 -3.51
C MET A 27 2.88 6.26 -2.52
N LYS A 28 2.61 6.76 -1.31
CA LYS A 28 3.58 6.70 -0.21
C LYS A 28 3.49 5.35 0.49
N GLN A 29 4.58 4.60 0.48
CA GLN A 29 4.66 3.28 1.11
C GLN A 29 4.34 3.29 2.62
N ASP A 30 4.51 4.42 3.33
CA ASP A 30 4.15 4.55 4.75
C ASP A 30 2.65 4.74 5.00
N ARG A 31 1.86 5.01 3.94
CA ARG A 31 0.43 5.34 4.03
C ARG A 31 -0.47 4.28 3.44
N VAL A 32 0.09 3.20 2.94
CA VAL A 32 -0.67 2.16 2.24
C VAL A 32 -0.30 0.77 2.75
N ALA A 33 -1.27 -0.13 2.74
CA ALA A 33 -1.03 -1.56 2.84
C ALA A 33 -1.40 -2.22 1.52
N VAL A 34 -0.65 -3.26 1.14
CA VAL A 34 -0.87 -3.97 -0.12
C VAL A 34 -1.13 -5.45 0.16
N GLU A 35 -2.23 -5.92 -0.40
CA GLU A 35 -2.57 -7.34 -0.48
C GLU A 35 -2.20 -7.84 -1.88
N LEU A 36 -1.39 -8.90 -1.97
CA LEU A 36 -1.05 -9.60 -3.21
C LEU A 36 -1.73 -10.97 -3.20
N ASN A 37 -2.62 -11.23 -4.16
CA ASN A 37 -3.32 -12.51 -4.32
C ASN A 37 -3.96 -13.01 -3.02
N ARG A 38 -4.65 -12.13 -2.27
CA ARG A 38 -5.26 -12.42 -0.96
C ARG A 38 -4.28 -12.64 0.20
N ASN A 39 -3.03 -12.24 0.03
CA ASN A 39 -2.02 -12.26 1.09
C ASN A 39 -1.49 -10.85 1.34
N ILE A 40 -1.63 -10.36 2.57
CA ILE A 40 -1.04 -9.08 2.96
C ILE A 40 0.48 -9.23 2.95
N VAL A 41 1.17 -8.43 2.12
CA VAL A 41 2.63 -8.47 2.02
C VAL A 41 3.22 -7.46 2.99
N PRO A 42 4.06 -7.88 3.97
CA PRO A 42 4.77 -6.95 4.84
C PRO A 42 5.62 -5.99 4.04
N ARG A 43 5.64 -4.72 4.42
CA ARG A 43 6.37 -3.66 3.69
C ARG A 43 7.84 -3.98 3.47
N GLU A 44 8.47 -4.65 4.44
CA GLU A 44 9.87 -5.08 4.38
C GLU A 44 10.16 -5.99 3.18
N GLN A 45 9.17 -6.79 2.76
CA GLN A 45 9.28 -7.76 1.68
C GLN A 45 8.96 -7.16 0.30
N TRP A 46 8.50 -5.91 0.22
CA TRP A 46 8.03 -5.33 -1.06
C TRP A 46 9.13 -5.19 -2.11
N ALA A 47 10.37 -4.92 -1.69
CA ALA A 47 11.51 -4.83 -2.61
C ALA A 47 11.89 -6.20 -3.20
N GLU A 48 11.68 -7.27 -2.43
CA GLU A 48 12.03 -8.65 -2.82
C GLU A 48 10.87 -9.36 -3.54
N THR A 49 9.63 -8.90 -3.32
CA THR A 49 8.43 -9.46 -3.93
C THR A 49 8.34 -9.06 -5.40
N GLN A 50 8.65 -10.00 -6.29
CA GLN A 50 8.51 -9.84 -7.73
C GLN A 50 7.07 -10.10 -8.16
N LEU A 51 6.53 -9.21 -8.98
CA LEU A 51 5.19 -9.34 -9.54
C LEU A 51 5.23 -10.12 -10.85
N SER A 52 4.20 -10.94 -11.05
CA SER A 52 4.00 -11.79 -12.20
C SER A 52 2.72 -11.41 -12.94
N GLU A 53 2.63 -11.83 -14.20
CA GLU A 53 1.44 -11.61 -15.00
C GLU A 53 0.19 -12.26 -14.37
N GLY A 54 -0.90 -11.50 -14.31
CA GLY A 54 -2.17 -11.93 -13.74
C GLY A 54 -2.30 -11.74 -12.23
N ASP A 55 -1.27 -11.23 -11.55
CA ASP A 55 -1.33 -10.94 -10.11
C ASP A 55 -2.40 -9.90 -9.79
N ARG A 56 -3.09 -10.14 -8.67
CA ARG A 56 -4.12 -9.25 -8.11
C ARG A 56 -3.58 -8.52 -6.90
N LEU A 57 -3.67 -7.20 -6.93
CA LEU A 57 -3.22 -6.32 -5.86
C LEU A 57 -4.35 -5.43 -5.38
N GLU A 58 -4.63 -5.47 -4.08
CA GLU A 58 -5.53 -4.52 -3.42
C GLU A 58 -4.68 -3.57 -2.57
N ILE A 59 -4.81 -2.27 -2.82
CA ILE A 59 -4.02 -1.23 -2.16
C ILE A 59 -4.96 -0.37 -1.34
N VAL A 60 -4.83 -0.46 -0.01
CA VAL A 60 -5.67 0.28 0.92
C VAL A 60 -4.87 1.41 1.56
N HIS A 61 -5.46 2.60 1.64
CA HIS A 61 -4.84 3.76 2.28
C HIS A 61 -5.23 3.80 3.76
N PHE A 62 -4.25 4.06 4.63
CA PHE A 62 -4.54 4.35 6.02
C PHE A 62 -5.17 5.74 6.13
N VAL A 63 -6.46 5.79 6.49
CA VAL A 63 -7.10 7.02 6.93
C VAL A 63 -6.60 7.33 8.34
N GLY A 64 -5.63 8.24 8.46
CA GLY A 64 -5.12 8.69 9.75
C GLY A 64 -6.26 9.29 10.58
N GLY A 65 -6.74 8.53 11.57
CA GLY A 65 -7.89 8.88 12.40
C GLY A 65 -7.71 8.45 13.85
N GLY A 66 -6.51 8.52 14.39
CA GLY A 66 -6.31 8.55 15.84
C GLY A 66 -6.35 10.01 16.30
N ARG A 67 -7.43 10.46 16.93
CA ARG A 67 -7.48 11.77 17.61
C ARG A 67 -6.20 11.91 18.47
N PRO A 68 -5.47 13.03 18.44
CA PRO A 68 -4.66 13.35 19.60
C PRO A 68 -5.63 13.44 20.77
N LEU A 69 -5.51 12.54 21.74
CA LEU A 69 -6.02 12.83 23.07
C LEU A 69 -5.27 14.10 23.48
N ASN A 70 -5.97 15.23 23.53
CA ASN A 70 -5.51 16.42 24.24
C ASN A 70 -5.78 16.12 25.73
N PRO A 71 -4.78 15.79 26.57
CA PRO A 71 -4.99 15.72 28.02
C PRO A 71 -5.11 17.12 28.67
N ASP A 72 -5.07 18.19 27.87
CA ASP A 72 -5.14 19.56 28.38
C ASP A 72 -6.60 19.98 28.62
N SER A 73 -7.19 19.39 29.65
CA SER A 73 -8.30 19.97 30.41
C SER A 73 -7.84 20.14 31.86
N GLN A 74 -6.69 20.80 32.02
CA GLN A 74 -6.33 21.55 33.21
C GLN A 74 -5.85 22.87 32.63
N GLU A 75 -6.47 24.01 32.93
CA GLU A 75 -6.29 24.73 34.18
C GLU A 75 -7.34 25.88 34.21
N LEU A 76 -8.19 25.93 35.25
CA LEU A 76 -8.13 26.86 36.40
C LEU A 76 -9.18 27.99 36.25
N PRO A 77 -9.57 28.71 37.32
CA PRO A 77 -9.82 28.36 38.73
C PRO A 77 -11.31 28.39 39.10
#